data_AF-A0A350IDW2-F1
#
_entry.id   AF-A0A350IDW2-F1
#
_cell.length_a   1.000
_cell.length_b   1.000
_cell.length_c   1.000
_cell.angle_alpha   90.00
_cell.angle_beta   90.00
_cell.angle_gamma   90.00
#
_symmetry.space_group_name_H-M   'P 1'
#
loop_
_entity.id
_entity.type
_entity.pdbx_description
1 polymer ?
#
loop_
_entity_poly.entity_id
_entity_poly.type
_entity_poly.pdbx_seq_one_letter_code
_entity_poly.pdbx_strand_id
1 'polypeptide(L)'
;MLQKINKLFDSEQSHKNILDYVEYKYMHLRNYNLQINLLFSAFILLSFYSCRTKKKTENLKKKYQTAFEVNDNYSASYQEGIDYYNILANDFDEIQMNAFGMTDSGKPLHEVIISADKNFDPVSLKFQGKTILYINNAIHPGEPCGVDASMMFARDLMIDPIKHKLLDEIVVVIIPYYNISGALNRGSYSRANQDGPEKYGFRGNVRHLDLNRDFIKCDSKNAQSFNKLFNKWKPEVMIDNHTSNGADYQYVMTLIATQKDQLNQHVSAYMTDKMLPELYSGMATKRYEMTPYVYARKTPDEGIAGFFDLPRYSSGYAAIHNTISFMPETHMLKSYKDRVLSTYDFSLTMLEHINRHRSELMLARKKADEDTRTKTIFDIRFALDYDQAETLTFKGYKAKYKPSAVTGKSRLYYDRNSPYEKEISFYNTYKSTLQIEKPKAYVFPQAYHKIAERLMWNGVKVERIDTEKTMNVQSYFIENYKDQKAYEGHYLHYDIEISQKPVNLKVYEGDYIVYTDQTSNNYIMATLEPQHPDSFFAWNFTDGILMQKEHFSPYVFEDLAATILKKDVGLKAAFESKKRSDTEFAENAKAQLNWIYERSPYYEESYKRYPVARIK
;
A
#
# COMPACT_ATOMS: atom_id res chain seq x y z
N MET A 1 -83.80 27.49 4.93
CA MET A 1 -83.14 26.45 5.74
C MET A 1 -82.98 26.91 7.20
N LEU A 2 -84.06 27.48 7.76
CA LEU A 2 -84.13 28.04 9.13
C LEU A 2 -85.48 27.66 9.79
N GLN A 3 -86.07 26.54 9.33
CA GLN A 3 -87.32 25.95 9.83
C GLN A 3 -87.17 24.43 10.08
N LYS A 4 -85.95 23.90 10.17
CA LYS A 4 -85.67 22.48 10.47
C LYS A 4 -84.78 22.24 11.69
N ILE A 5 -84.65 23.24 12.57
CA ILE A 5 -83.93 23.10 13.84
C ILE A 5 -84.79 23.68 14.96
N ASN A 6 -86.01 23.15 15.11
CA ASN A 6 -86.88 23.47 16.26
C ASN A 6 -87.57 22.21 16.79
N LYS A 7 -86.87 21.06 16.73
CA LYS A 7 -87.41 19.77 17.16
C LYS A 7 -86.38 18.89 17.87
N LEU A 8 -85.53 19.48 18.73
CA LEU A 8 -84.51 18.74 19.48
C LEU A 8 -84.29 19.24 20.93
N PHE A 9 -85.16 20.07 21.49
CA PHE A 9 -85.05 20.49 22.89
C PHE A 9 -86.33 20.19 23.65
N ASP A 10 -86.54 18.90 23.94
CA ASP A 10 -87.38 18.48 25.05
C ASP A 10 -86.98 17.06 25.49
N SER A 11 -86.07 17.00 26.47
CA SER A 11 -85.95 15.90 27.44
C SER A 11 -84.79 16.17 28.39
N GLU A 12 -84.96 15.79 29.65
CA GLU A 12 -83.94 15.73 30.70
C GLU A 12 -82.71 14.85 30.33
N GLN A 13 -82.68 14.24 29.15
CA GLN A 13 -81.54 13.48 28.62
C GLN A 13 -80.43 14.36 28.01
N SER A 14 -80.68 15.65 27.74
CA SER A 14 -79.73 16.52 27.02
C SER A 14 -78.59 17.08 27.88
N HIS A 15 -78.78 17.20 29.20
CA HIS A 15 -77.73 17.70 30.10
C HIS A 15 -76.69 16.62 30.48
N LYS A 16 -77.09 15.35 30.56
CA LYS A 16 -76.16 14.24 30.84
C LYS A 16 -75.19 13.98 29.68
N ASN A 17 -75.68 14.04 28.44
CA ASN A 17 -74.85 13.87 27.24
C ASN A 17 -73.86 15.02 27.00
N ILE A 18 -74.16 16.25 27.44
CA ILE A 18 -73.22 17.38 27.33
C ILE A 18 -72.13 17.28 28.40
N LEU A 19 -72.48 16.91 29.64
CA LEU A 19 -71.49 16.67 30.70
C LEU A 19 -70.56 15.50 30.36
N ASP A 20 -71.10 14.38 29.87
CA ASP A 20 -70.29 13.23 29.45
C ASP A 20 -69.38 13.57 28.24
N TYR A 21 -69.85 14.39 27.29
CA TYR A 21 -69.04 14.84 26.16
C TYR A 21 -67.95 15.85 26.56
N VAL A 22 -68.26 16.75 27.49
CA VAL A 22 -67.28 17.69 28.06
C VAL A 22 -66.25 16.94 28.89
N GLU A 23 -66.66 15.97 29.71
CA GLU A 23 -65.76 15.13 30.52
C GLU A 23 -64.88 14.23 29.64
N TYR A 24 -65.43 13.66 28.56
CA TYR A 24 -64.68 12.93 27.52
C TYR A 24 -63.65 13.81 26.80
N LYS A 25 -64.05 15.01 26.34
CA LYS A 25 -63.14 15.99 25.73
C LYS A 25 -62.08 16.47 26.72
N TYR A 26 -62.43 16.67 27.98
CA TYR A 26 -61.52 17.12 29.05
C TYR A 26 -60.52 16.01 29.42
N MET A 27 -60.95 14.75 29.53
CA MET A 27 -60.06 13.59 29.70
C MET A 27 -59.13 13.41 28.50
N HIS A 28 -59.63 13.56 27.27
CA HIS A 28 -58.77 13.48 26.08
C HIS A 28 -57.75 14.62 26.02
N LEU A 29 -58.15 15.86 26.28
CA LEU A 29 -57.23 17.01 26.36
C LEU A 29 -56.20 16.86 27.48
N ARG A 30 -56.60 16.29 28.63
CA ARG A 30 -55.69 15.98 29.75
C ARG A 30 -54.67 14.90 29.38
N ASN A 31 -55.08 13.88 28.62
CA ASN A 31 -54.17 12.84 28.12
C ASN A 31 -53.21 13.36 27.03
N TYR A 32 -53.66 14.26 26.14
CA TYR A 32 -52.77 14.96 25.20
C TYR A 32 -51.76 15.84 25.93
N ASN A 33 -52.18 16.60 26.94
CA ASN A 33 -51.26 17.38 27.78
C ASN A 33 -50.27 16.48 28.55
N LEU A 34 -50.70 15.30 29.02
CA LEU A 34 -49.80 14.34 29.67
C LEU A 34 -48.77 13.76 28.68
N GLN A 35 -49.18 13.39 27.47
CA GLN A 35 -48.30 12.88 26.42
C GLN A 35 -47.34 13.96 25.90
N ILE A 36 -47.81 15.20 25.71
CA ILE A 36 -46.98 16.34 25.34
C ILE A 36 -45.99 16.67 26.46
N ASN A 37 -46.43 16.66 27.73
CA ASN A 37 -45.54 16.86 28.87
C ASN A 37 -44.53 15.70 29.03
N LEU A 38 -44.90 14.46 28.72
CA LEU A 38 -43.99 13.31 28.71
C LEU A 38 -42.98 13.40 27.57
N LEU A 39 -43.41 13.77 26.36
CA LEU A 39 -42.51 14.00 25.21
C LEU A 39 -41.60 15.20 25.44
N PHE A 40 -42.10 16.28 26.03
CA PHE A 40 -41.31 17.46 26.40
C PHE A 40 -40.35 17.16 27.54
N SER A 41 -40.76 16.39 28.55
CA SER A 41 -39.89 15.92 29.63
C SER A 41 -38.83 14.95 29.11
N ALA A 42 -39.19 14.04 28.20
CA ALA A 42 -38.25 13.14 27.52
C ALA A 42 -37.28 13.94 26.64
N PHE A 43 -37.73 14.95 25.92
CA PHE A 43 -36.90 15.85 25.13
C PHE A 43 -35.95 16.67 26.00
N ILE A 44 -36.42 17.17 27.15
CA ILE A 44 -35.59 17.87 28.14
C ILE A 44 -34.55 16.91 28.74
N LEU A 45 -34.95 15.70 29.12
CA LEU A 45 -34.05 14.67 29.65
C LEU A 45 -33.00 14.25 28.61
N LEU A 46 -33.39 14.06 27.35
CA LEU A 46 -32.48 13.78 26.23
C LEU A 46 -31.52 14.93 25.98
N SER A 47 -32.00 16.18 26.09
CA SER A 47 -31.19 17.39 25.95
C SER A 47 -30.18 17.55 27.09
N PHE A 48 -30.58 17.29 28.35
CA PHE A 48 -29.66 17.28 29.50
C PHE A 48 -28.64 16.13 29.43
N TYR A 49 -29.07 14.95 28.98
CA TYR A 49 -28.17 13.80 28.80
C TYR A 49 -27.14 14.08 27.70
N SER A 50 -27.57 14.62 26.56
CA SER A 50 -26.72 15.05 25.45
C SER A 50 -25.73 16.16 25.86
N CYS A 51 -26.17 17.12 26.69
CA CYS A 51 -25.29 18.18 27.18
C CYS A 51 -24.23 17.64 28.16
N ARG A 52 -24.61 16.68 29.02
CA ARG A 52 -23.68 16.04 29.97
C ARG A 52 -22.65 15.16 29.26
N THR A 53 -23.06 14.39 28.25
CA THR A 53 -22.12 13.58 27.44
C THR A 53 -21.16 14.47 26.67
N LYS A 54 -21.63 15.55 26.04
CA LYS A 54 -20.78 16.52 25.35
C LYS A 54 -19.73 17.13 26.28
N LYS A 55 -20.13 17.59 27.48
CA LYS A 55 -19.20 18.14 28.47
C LYS A 55 -18.16 17.12 28.95
N LYS A 56 -18.55 15.84 29.10
CA LYS A 56 -17.63 14.76 29.44
C LYS A 56 -16.60 14.54 28.32
N THR A 57 -17.05 14.46 27.06
CA THR A 57 -16.16 14.31 25.90
C THR A 57 -15.21 15.49 25.75
N GLU A 58 -15.67 16.73 25.95
CA GLU A 58 -14.80 17.92 25.93
C GLU A 58 -13.72 17.89 27.02
N ASN A 59 -14.08 17.49 28.24
CA ASN A 59 -13.11 17.34 29.33
C ASN A 59 -12.07 16.25 29.02
N LEU A 60 -12.50 15.11 28.46
CA LEU A 60 -11.58 14.04 28.06
C LEU A 60 -10.68 14.47 26.89
N LYS A 61 -11.22 15.21 25.91
CA LYS A 61 -10.43 15.77 24.81
C LYS A 61 -9.34 16.71 25.34
N LYS A 62 -9.65 17.52 26.35
CA LYS A 62 -8.64 18.35 27.03
C LYS A 62 -7.62 17.54 27.82
N LYS A 63 -8.02 16.43 28.44
CA LYS A 63 -7.11 15.51 29.16
C LYS A 63 -6.10 14.85 28.20
N TYR A 64 -6.56 14.42 27.04
CA TYR A 64 -5.75 13.72 26.03
C TYR A 64 -5.47 14.60 24.81
N GLN A 65 -5.16 15.87 25.04
CA GLN A 65 -4.82 16.79 23.95
C GLN A 65 -3.49 16.36 23.30
N THR A 66 -3.43 16.35 21.97
CA THR A 66 -2.17 16.04 21.26
C THR A 66 -1.23 17.25 21.23
N ALA A 67 0.06 17.03 20.99
CA ALA A 67 1.02 18.13 20.84
C ALA A 67 0.62 19.10 19.70
N PHE A 68 0.13 18.56 18.59
CA PHE A 68 -0.46 19.32 17.49
C PHE A 68 -1.68 20.17 17.90
N GLU A 69 -2.57 19.66 18.75
CA GLU A 69 -3.72 20.45 19.20
C GLU A 69 -3.34 21.56 20.19
N VAL A 70 -2.15 21.49 20.80
CA VAL A 70 -1.59 22.57 21.63
C VAL A 70 -0.93 23.65 20.76
N ASN A 71 -0.17 23.24 19.73
CA ASN A 71 0.42 24.12 18.72
C ASN A 71 0.18 23.51 17.33
N ASP A 72 -0.67 24.17 16.51
CA ASP A 72 -1.09 23.66 15.20
C ASP A 72 -0.02 23.78 14.10
N ASN A 73 1.19 24.21 14.47
CA ASN A 73 2.41 24.15 13.66
C ASN A 73 3.50 23.23 14.28
N TYR A 74 3.13 22.36 15.22
CA TYR A 74 4.02 21.40 15.87
C TYR A 74 3.57 19.96 15.64
N SER A 75 4.53 19.08 15.35
CA SER A 75 4.32 17.63 15.26
C SER A 75 4.94 16.92 16.44
N ALA A 76 4.32 15.87 16.99
CA ALA A 76 4.94 15.06 18.05
C ALA A 76 6.30 14.47 17.63
N SER A 77 7.30 14.62 18.49
CA SER A 77 8.55 13.86 18.41
C SER A 77 8.32 12.37 18.67
N TYR A 78 9.26 11.51 18.27
CA TYR A 78 9.15 10.07 18.52
C TYR A 78 8.81 9.76 19.99
N GLN A 79 9.50 10.39 20.94
CA GLN A 79 9.25 10.13 22.36
C GLN A 79 7.86 10.59 22.79
N GLU A 80 7.45 11.82 22.44
CA GLU A 80 6.11 12.34 22.76
C GLU A 80 4.99 11.47 22.17
N GLY A 81 5.16 11.00 20.93
CA GLY A 81 4.18 10.12 20.29
C GLY A 81 4.09 8.75 20.97
N ILE A 82 5.22 8.13 21.28
CA ILE A 82 5.25 6.85 22.02
C ILE A 82 4.65 7.01 23.43
N ASP A 83 5.00 8.07 24.15
CA ASP A 83 4.46 8.35 25.49
C ASP A 83 2.95 8.58 25.46
N TYR A 84 2.45 9.28 24.44
CA TYR A 84 1.02 9.50 24.27
C TYR A 84 0.25 8.19 24.05
N TYR A 85 0.75 7.29 23.20
CA TYR A 85 0.11 5.99 23.00
C TYR A 85 0.17 5.11 24.26
N ASN A 86 1.26 5.18 25.04
CA ASN A 86 1.33 4.51 26.35
C ASN A 86 0.30 5.06 27.33
N ILE A 87 0.08 6.39 27.37
CA ILE A 87 -0.98 7.00 28.19
C ILE A 87 -2.35 6.46 27.78
N LEU A 88 -2.64 6.40 26.47
CA LEU A 88 -3.90 5.85 26.00
C LEU A 88 -4.07 4.36 26.35
N ALA A 89 -3.04 3.54 26.14
CA ALA A 89 -3.07 2.11 26.45
C ALA A 89 -3.21 1.82 27.96
N ASN A 90 -2.70 2.70 28.83
CA ASN A 90 -2.86 2.57 30.27
C ASN A 90 -4.26 2.98 30.77
N ASP A 91 -4.88 3.95 30.09
CA ASP A 91 -6.16 4.53 30.51
C ASP A 91 -7.39 3.86 29.85
N PHE A 92 -7.20 3.14 28.74
CA PHE A 92 -8.25 2.47 27.98
C PHE A 92 -7.90 1.00 27.71
N ASP A 93 -8.67 0.07 28.28
CA ASP A 93 -8.47 -1.38 28.11
C ASP A 93 -8.65 -1.84 26.64
N GLU A 94 -9.28 -1.03 25.81
CA GLU A 94 -9.51 -1.27 24.38
C GLU A 94 -8.25 -0.99 23.53
N ILE A 95 -7.18 -0.45 24.13
CA ILE A 95 -5.92 -0.13 23.45
C ILE A 95 -4.79 -0.95 24.04
N GLN A 96 -4.06 -1.68 23.19
CA GLN A 96 -2.81 -2.34 23.56
C GLN A 96 -1.67 -1.84 22.68
N MET A 97 -0.53 -1.51 23.29
CA MET A 97 0.70 -1.15 22.59
C MET A 97 1.79 -2.19 22.85
N ASN A 98 2.37 -2.75 21.79
CA ASN A 98 3.47 -3.71 21.89
C ASN A 98 4.68 -3.25 21.09
N ALA A 99 5.87 -3.54 21.58
CA ALA A 99 7.08 -3.51 20.76
C ALA A 99 7.08 -4.71 19.80
N PHE A 100 7.47 -4.51 18.53
CA PHE A 100 7.51 -5.56 17.51
C PHE A 100 8.74 -5.42 16.61
N GLY A 101 9.69 -6.35 16.73
CA GLY A 101 10.88 -6.42 15.87
C GLY A 101 11.81 -5.19 16.01
N MET A 102 13.09 -5.36 15.71
CA MET A 102 14.06 -4.26 15.78
C MET A 102 14.11 -3.47 14.48
N THR A 103 14.49 -2.20 14.56
CA THR A 103 14.81 -1.36 13.39
C THR A 103 16.30 -1.05 13.32
N ASP A 104 16.75 -0.44 12.22
CA ASP A 104 18.15 -0.02 12.08
C ASP A 104 18.54 1.08 13.10
N SER A 105 17.56 1.75 13.72
CA SER A 105 17.80 2.73 14.79
C SER A 105 18.27 2.11 16.12
N GLY A 106 18.22 0.78 16.25
CA GLY A 106 18.43 0.10 17.53
C GLY A 106 17.23 0.18 18.48
N LYS A 107 16.07 0.69 18.03
CA LYS A 107 14.79 0.66 18.76
C LYS A 107 13.77 -0.25 18.05
N PRO A 108 12.83 -0.87 18.76
CA PRO A 108 11.81 -1.69 18.12
C PRO A 108 10.72 -0.85 17.43
N LEU A 109 10.06 -1.41 16.39
CA LEU A 109 8.77 -0.85 15.95
C LEU A 109 7.75 -1.01 17.06
N HIS A 110 6.67 -0.25 16.99
CA HIS A 110 5.53 -0.43 17.88
C HIS A 110 4.26 -0.67 17.06
N GLU A 111 3.46 -1.64 17.50
CA GLU A 111 2.08 -1.81 17.06
C GLU A 111 1.17 -1.25 18.16
N VAL A 112 0.23 -0.39 17.77
CA VAL A 112 -0.87 0.07 18.64
C VAL A 112 -2.15 -0.54 18.09
N ILE A 113 -2.82 -1.34 18.90
CA ILE A 113 -4.00 -2.13 18.52
C ILE A 113 -5.19 -1.54 19.26
N ILE A 114 -6.25 -1.19 18.52
CA ILE A 114 -7.48 -0.64 19.06
C ILE A 114 -8.62 -1.60 18.74
N SER A 115 -9.24 -2.17 19.77
CA SER A 115 -10.25 -3.22 19.67
C SER A 115 -11.30 -3.07 20.77
N ALA A 116 -12.56 -2.86 20.38
CA ALA A 116 -13.68 -2.70 21.33
C ALA A 116 -13.88 -3.95 22.22
N ASP A 117 -13.49 -5.13 21.72
CA ASP A 117 -13.65 -6.40 22.43
C ASP A 117 -12.51 -6.68 23.41
N LYS A 118 -11.50 -5.80 23.50
CA LYS A 118 -10.28 -5.98 24.31
C LYS A 118 -9.51 -7.27 23.95
N ASN A 119 -9.75 -7.76 22.73
CA ASN A 119 -9.02 -8.85 22.12
C ASN A 119 -7.97 -8.27 21.17
N PHE A 120 -6.73 -8.73 21.32
CA PHE A 120 -5.56 -8.22 20.61
C PHE A 120 -4.81 -9.31 19.85
N ASP A 121 -5.32 -10.54 19.84
CA ASP A 121 -4.74 -11.66 19.09
C ASP A 121 -5.26 -11.67 17.64
N PRO A 122 -4.40 -11.48 16.63
CA PRO A 122 -4.83 -11.42 15.23
C PRO A 122 -5.53 -12.69 14.73
N VAL A 123 -5.13 -13.86 15.23
CA VAL A 123 -5.72 -15.14 14.82
C VAL A 123 -7.16 -15.24 15.33
N SER A 124 -7.37 -14.95 16.61
CA SER A 124 -8.69 -14.89 17.24
C SER A 124 -9.60 -13.85 16.57
N LEU A 125 -9.10 -12.63 16.35
CA LEU A 125 -9.87 -11.55 15.72
C LEU A 125 -10.32 -11.89 14.30
N LYS A 126 -9.42 -12.51 13.49
CA LYS A 126 -9.78 -12.99 12.16
C LYS A 126 -10.79 -14.12 12.20
N PHE A 127 -10.69 -15.04 13.16
CA PHE A 127 -11.67 -16.11 13.36
C PHE A 127 -13.06 -15.52 13.71
N GLN A 128 -13.10 -14.42 14.46
CA GLN A 128 -14.32 -13.66 14.76
C GLN A 128 -14.84 -12.84 13.56
N GLY A 129 -14.13 -12.81 12.43
CA GLY A 129 -14.52 -12.07 11.24
C GLY A 129 -14.29 -10.57 11.32
N LYS A 130 -13.46 -10.09 12.26
CA LYS A 130 -13.10 -8.67 12.36
C LYS A 130 -12.32 -8.22 11.14
N THR A 131 -12.66 -7.04 10.63
CA THR A 131 -11.89 -6.38 9.58
C THR A 131 -10.73 -5.60 10.19
N ILE A 132 -9.55 -5.66 9.57
CA ILE A 132 -8.34 -4.98 10.05
C ILE A 132 -8.06 -3.77 9.16
N LEU A 133 -8.09 -2.57 9.77
CA LEU A 133 -7.58 -1.34 9.19
C LEU A 133 -6.17 -1.09 9.72
N TYR A 134 -5.19 -1.09 8.81
CA TYR A 134 -3.77 -0.91 9.15
C TYR A 134 -3.28 0.47 8.75
N ILE A 135 -2.74 1.25 9.69
CA ILE A 135 -2.28 2.62 9.45
C ILE A 135 -0.78 2.69 9.69
N ASN A 136 -0.02 3.02 8.66
CA ASN A 136 1.41 3.25 8.71
C ASN A 136 1.71 4.75 8.69
N ASN A 137 2.56 5.19 9.63
CA ASN A 137 2.94 6.58 9.77
C ASN A 137 4.46 6.76 9.74
N ALA A 138 4.87 7.93 9.27
CA ALA A 138 6.26 8.37 9.27
C ALA A 138 7.20 7.35 8.61
N ILE A 139 6.80 6.81 7.46
CA ILE A 139 7.74 6.18 6.53
C ILE A 139 8.75 7.23 6.03
N HIS A 140 8.27 8.45 5.79
CA HIS A 140 9.07 9.66 5.67
C HIS A 140 8.74 10.62 6.83
N PRO A 141 9.51 10.61 7.92
CA PRO A 141 9.27 11.45 9.10
C PRO A 141 9.26 12.97 8.86
N GLY A 142 9.69 13.42 7.67
CA GLY A 142 9.54 14.80 7.21
C GLY A 142 8.11 15.14 6.73
N GLU A 143 7.21 14.17 6.74
CA GLU A 143 5.82 14.24 6.30
C GLU A 143 4.90 13.82 7.46
N PRO A 144 4.95 14.53 8.61
CA PRO A 144 4.47 13.94 9.86
C PRO A 144 2.95 14.01 10.05
N CYS A 145 2.18 14.44 9.05
CA CYS A 145 0.73 14.66 9.18
C CYS A 145 -0.03 13.43 9.70
N GLY A 146 0.37 12.23 9.26
CA GLY A 146 -0.21 10.97 9.71
C GLY A 146 0.03 10.66 11.19
N VAL A 147 1.17 11.06 11.74
CA VAL A 147 1.51 10.85 13.17
C VAL A 147 0.48 11.54 14.04
N ASP A 148 0.33 12.86 13.85
CA ASP A 148 -0.53 13.69 14.68
C ASP A 148 -2.02 13.39 14.43
N ALA A 149 -2.40 13.11 13.17
CA ALA A 149 -3.76 12.68 12.83
C ALA A 149 -4.12 11.34 13.49
N SER A 150 -3.20 10.37 13.51
CA SER A 150 -3.44 9.04 14.10
C SER A 150 -3.54 9.10 15.62
N MET A 151 -2.82 10.01 16.28
CA MET A 151 -2.95 10.25 17.72
C MET A 151 -4.33 10.83 18.09
N MET A 152 -4.81 11.78 17.29
CA MET A 152 -6.17 12.33 17.44
C MET A 152 -7.22 11.24 17.18
N PHE A 153 -7.04 10.46 16.11
CA PHE A 153 -7.94 9.39 15.71
C PHE A 153 -8.08 8.31 16.80
N ALA A 154 -6.95 7.80 17.32
CA ALA A 154 -6.95 6.79 18.37
C ALA A 154 -7.70 7.25 19.63
N ARG A 155 -7.45 8.50 20.08
CA ARG A 155 -8.19 9.07 21.21
C ARG A 155 -9.68 9.21 20.91
N ASP A 156 -10.02 9.80 19.77
CA ASP A 156 -11.41 10.10 19.43
C ASP A 156 -12.25 8.82 19.33
N LEU A 157 -11.67 7.70 18.92
CA LEU A 157 -12.31 6.38 18.97
C LEU A 157 -12.66 5.93 20.39
N MET A 158 -11.95 6.39 21.42
CA MET A 158 -12.22 6.03 22.82
C MET A 158 -13.22 6.98 23.50
N ILE A 159 -13.16 8.28 23.19
CA ILE A 159 -13.88 9.31 23.95
C ILE A 159 -15.18 9.79 23.29
N ASP A 160 -15.37 9.49 22.00
CA ASP A 160 -16.57 9.81 21.23
C ASP A 160 -17.41 8.54 21.04
N PRO A 161 -18.60 8.43 21.68
CA PRO A 161 -19.43 7.23 21.61
C PRO A 161 -19.88 6.86 20.20
N ILE A 162 -19.96 7.81 19.27
CA ILE A 162 -20.37 7.54 17.88
C ILE A 162 -19.20 6.89 17.13
N LYS A 163 -17.99 7.44 17.28
CA LYS A 163 -16.79 6.89 16.66
C LYS A 163 -16.38 5.55 17.27
N HIS A 164 -16.54 5.40 18.58
CA HIS A 164 -16.28 4.14 19.27
C HIS A 164 -17.05 2.96 18.67
N LYS A 165 -18.33 3.17 18.32
CA LYS A 165 -19.18 2.12 17.70
C LYS A 165 -18.65 1.63 16.36
N LEU A 166 -17.79 2.39 15.68
CA LEU A 166 -17.19 1.93 14.43
C LEU A 166 -16.25 0.73 14.66
N LEU A 167 -15.76 0.52 15.89
CA LEU A 167 -14.87 -0.57 16.29
C LEU A 167 -15.61 -1.90 16.57
N ASP A 168 -16.95 -1.91 16.58
CA ASP A 168 -17.74 -3.11 16.88
C ASP A 168 -17.37 -4.30 15.96
N GLU A 169 -16.90 -4.02 14.74
CA GLU A 169 -16.53 -5.04 13.75
C GLU A 169 -15.14 -4.79 13.13
N ILE A 170 -14.44 -3.74 13.58
CA ILE A 170 -13.18 -3.30 13.00
C ILE A 170 -12.12 -3.17 14.08
N VAL A 171 -10.94 -3.71 13.79
CA VAL A 171 -9.73 -3.51 14.58
C VAL A 171 -8.84 -2.53 13.84
N VAL A 172 -8.36 -1.52 14.54
CA VAL A 172 -7.39 -0.56 13.98
C VAL A 172 -6.00 -0.91 14.52
N VAL A 173 -5.04 -1.06 13.61
CA VAL A 173 -3.64 -1.31 13.93
C VAL A 173 -2.81 -0.15 13.41
N ILE A 174 -2.08 0.53 14.29
CA ILE A 174 -1.29 1.71 13.93
C ILE A 174 0.19 1.39 14.17
N ILE A 175 1.05 1.65 13.17
CA ILE A 175 2.47 1.90 13.38
C ILE A 175 2.63 3.41 13.61
N PRO A 176 3.00 3.87 14.81
CA PRO A 176 3.18 5.30 15.08
C PRO A 176 4.34 5.92 14.29
N TYR A 177 5.47 5.19 14.21
CA TYR A 177 6.67 5.62 13.48
C TYR A 177 7.35 4.42 12.83
N TYR A 178 7.29 4.34 11.50
CA TYR A 178 7.98 3.30 10.75
C TYR A 178 9.48 3.58 10.59
N ASN A 179 9.85 4.78 10.13
CA ASN A 179 11.25 5.21 10.06
C ASN A 179 11.67 5.90 11.37
N ILE A 180 11.96 5.10 12.39
CA ILE A 180 12.32 5.62 13.73
C ILE A 180 13.59 6.47 13.68
N SER A 181 14.65 6.03 13.00
CA SER A 181 15.89 6.81 12.89
C SER A 181 15.70 8.15 12.18
N GLY A 182 14.84 8.20 11.14
CA GLY A 182 14.48 9.46 10.50
C GLY A 182 13.70 10.37 11.44
N ALA A 183 12.80 9.81 12.26
CA ALA A 183 12.05 10.57 13.25
C ALA A 183 12.94 11.14 14.38
N LEU A 184 14.00 10.40 14.74
CA LEU A 184 15.03 10.85 15.70
C LEU A 184 15.95 11.91 15.09
N ASN A 185 16.21 11.85 13.78
CA ASN A 185 16.94 12.90 13.06
C ASN A 185 16.02 14.09 12.73
N ARG A 186 15.74 14.89 13.76
CA ARG A 186 14.73 15.95 13.72
C ARG A 186 15.34 17.34 13.54
N GLY A 187 14.78 18.13 12.64
CA GLY A 187 15.22 19.50 12.35
C GLY A 187 14.15 20.31 11.61
N SER A 188 14.53 21.49 11.10
CA SER A 188 13.59 22.43 10.45
C SER A 188 13.89 22.66 8.96
N TYR A 189 15.05 22.23 8.46
CA TYR A 189 15.59 22.71 7.18
C TYR A 189 15.99 21.62 6.17
N SER A 190 15.46 20.40 6.29
CA SER A 190 15.81 19.30 5.36
C SER A 190 14.82 19.13 4.18
N ARG A 191 13.74 19.92 4.11
CA ARG A 191 12.76 19.89 3.00
C ARG A 191 12.42 21.30 2.51
N ALA A 192 13.17 21.79 1.53
CA ALA A 192 13.00 23.16 1.00
C ALA A 192 11.73 23.36 0.15
N ASN A 193 11.08 22.28 -0.28
CA ASN A 193 9.91 22.29 -1.16
C ASN A 193 8.58 22.07 -0.41
N GLN A 194 8.59 22.17 0.92
CA GLN A 194 7.44 21.86 1.76
C GLN A 194 7.28 22.91 2.86
N ASP A 195 6.05 23.36 3.09
CA ASP A 195 5.64 24.13 4.26
C ASP A 195 5.35 23.15 5.41
N GLY A 196 6.41 22.77 6.13
CA GLY A 196 6.37 21.82 7.24
C GLY A 196 6.16 22.48 8.61
N PRO A 197 5.86 21.69 9.65
CA PRO A 197 5.83 22.18 11.02
C PRO A 197 7.21 22.70 11.46
N GLU A 198 7.25 23.40 12.60
CA GLU A 198 8.48 23.98 13.16
C GLU A 198 9.67 23.00 13.20
N LYS A 199 9.40 21.73 13.49
CA LYS A 199 10.37 20.64 13.43
C LYS A 199 9.72 19.36 12.89
N TYR A 200 10.48 18.60 12.11
CA TYR A 200 10.07 17.32 11.52
C TYR A 200 11.29 16.41 11.32
N GLY A 201 11.08 15.14 11.00
CA GLY A 201 12.16 14.16 10.84
C GLY A 201 12.77 14.11 9.43
N PHE A 202 13.84 13.34 9.28
CA PHE A 202 14.54 13.14 8.02
C PHE A 202 13.91 12.04 7.16
N ARG A 203 13.99 12.17 5.82
CA ARG A 203 13.37 11.24 4.86
C ARG A 203 13.96 9.82 4.93
N GLY A 204 15.29 9.73 4.86
CA GLY A 204 15.99 8.45 4.88
C GLY A 204 16.09 7.86 6.29
N ASN A 205 16.31 6.55 6.39
CA ASN A 205 16.68 5.93 7.67
C ASN A 205 18.17 6.20 8.00
N VAL A 206 18.68 5.63 9.09
CA VAL A 206 20.10 5.79 9.49
C VAL A 206 21.10 5.24 8.46
N ARG A 207 20.65 4.35 7.56
CA ARG A 207 21.44 3.85 6.43
C ARG A 207 21.23 4.67 5.15
N HIS A 208 20.51 5.79 5.24
CA HIS A 208 20.10 6.64 4.13
C HIS A 208 19.21 5.94 3.08
N LEU A 209 18.56 4.83 3.44
CA LEU A 209 17.57 4.18 2.58
C LEU A 209 16.25 4.95 2.63
N ASP A 210 15.61 5.13 1.48
CA ASP A 210 14.19 5.47 1.40
C ASP A 210 13.38 4.20 1.69
N LEU A 211 12.75 4.14 2.86
CA LEU A 211 12.00 2.96 3.27
C LEU A 211 10.77 2.69 2.39
N ASN A 212 10.28 3.67 1.62
CA ASN A 212 9.24 3.48 0.61
C ASN A 212 9.79 2.90 -0.70
N ARG A 213 10.96 2.24 -0.66
CA ARG A 213 11.55 1.41 -1.72
C ARG A 213 12.06 0.06 -1.19
N ASP A 214 11.81 -0.26 0.09
CA ASP A 214 12.50 -1.35 0.79
C ASP A 214 11.60 -2.56 1.09
N PHE A 215 10.32 -2.55 0.70
CA PHE A 215 9.39 -3.63 1.05
C PHE A 215 9.72 -4.99 0.40
N ILE A 216 10.38 -4.99 -0.77
CA ILE A 216 10.79 -6.21 -1.49
C ILE A 216 12.23 -6.60 -1.18
N LYS A 217 13.19 -5.73 -1.51
CA LYS A 217 14.61 -5.98 -1.24
C LYS A 217 14.90 -6.12 0.25
N CYS A 218 14.10 -5.47 1.10
CA CYS A 218 14.03 -5.70 2.54
C CYS A 218 15.41 -5.70 3.20
N ASP A 219 16.21 -4.66 2.92
CA ASP A 219 17.58 -4.60 3.43
C ASP A 219 17.65 -4.01 4.83
N SER A 220 16.70 -3.15 5.20
CA SER A 220 16.62 -2.59 6.54
C SER A 220 15.93 -3.55 7.50
N LYS A 221 16.31 -3.50 8.78
CA LYS A 221 15.54 -4.17 9.83
C LYS A 221 14.14 -3.57 9.97
N ASN A 222 13.94 -2.32 9.53
CA ASN A 222 12.62 -1.69 9.46
C ASN A 222 11.70 -2.50 8.53
N ALA A 223 12.09 -2.70 7.28
CA ALA A 223 11.30 -3.48 6.31
C ALA A 223 11.12 -4.93 6.77
N GLN A 224 12.14 -5.55 7.37
CA GLN A 224 12.01 -6.90 7.94
C GLN A 224 10.91 -6.95 9.01
N SER A 225 10.93 -6.01 9.96
CA SER A 225 9.95 -5.95 11.04
C SER A 225 8.57 -5.58 10.53
N PHE A 226 8.47 -4.66 9.55
CA PHE A 226 7.22 -4.33 8.88
C PHE A 226 6.62 -5.54 8.18
N ASN A 227 7.38 -6.25 7.33
CA ASN A 227 6.86 -7.37 6.54
C ASN A 227 6.29 -8.47 7.46
N LYS A 228 7.01 -8.79 8.55
CA LYS A 228 6.54 -9.73 9.57
C LYS A 228 5.27 -9.25 10.27
N LEU A 229 5.19 -7.97 10.62
CA LEU A 229 4.03 -7.38 11.29
C LEU A 229 2.82 -7.34 10.36
N PHE A 230 3.00 -6.90 9.12
CA PHE A 230 1.98 -6.87 8.09
C PHE A 230 1.44 -8.27 7.82
N ASN A 231 2.30 -9.29 7.76
CA ASN A 231 1.88 -10.69 7.58
C ASN A 231 1.29 -11.34 8.84
N LYS A 232 1.60 -10.84 10.04
CA LYS A 232 0.89 -11.19 11.28
C LYS A 232 -0.56 -10.73 11.22
N TRP A 233 -0.79 -9.49 10.76
CA TRP A 233 -2.13 -8.89 10.73
C TRP A 233 -2.94 -9.18 9.46
N LYS A 234 -2.28 -9.44 8.32
CA LYS A 234 -2.86 -9.63 6.98
C LYS A 234 -4.06 -8.69 6.73
N PRO A 235 -3.85 -7.36 6.72
CA PRO A 235 -4.97 -6.43 6.77
C PRO A 235 -5.81 -6.42 5.50
N GLU A 236 -7.09 -6.10 5.63
CA GLU A 236 -7.97 -5.91 4.47
C GLU A 236 -7.75 -4.54 3.82
N VAL A 237 -7.51 -3.51 4.65
CA VAL A 237 -7.22 -2.14 4.20
C VAL A 237 -5.97 -1.60 4.87
N MET A 238 -5.11 -0.94 4.09
CA MET A 238 -3.94 -0.20 4.57
C MET A 238 -4.01 1.28 4.21
N ILE A 239 -3.66 2.15 5.15
CA ILE A 239 -3.38 3.57 4.93
C ILE A 239 -1.89 3.79 5.19
N ASP A 240 -1.17 4.35 4.22
CA ASP A 240 0.18 4.86 4.43
C ASP A 240 0.15 6.38 4.28
N ASN A 241 0.42 7.13 5.35
CA ASN A 241 0.22 8.58 5.33
C ASN A 241 1.46 9.33 4.81
N HIS A 242 1.27 10.18 3.78
CA HIS A 242 2.35 10.91 3.08
C HIS A 242 2.01 12.39 2.84
N THR A 243 2.96 13.09 2.22
CA THR A 243 2.82 14.45 1.70
C THR A 243 3.34 14.54 0.27
N SER A 244 2.50 15.09 -0.60
CA SER A 244 2.73 15.14 -2.05
C SER A 244 3.93 16.03 -2.38
N ASN A 245 4.57 15.77 -3.52
CA ASN A 245 5.44 16.74 -4.16
C ASN A 245 4.82 17.20 -5.51
N GLY A 246 5.36 18.25 -6.13
CA GLY A 246 5.00 18.63 -7.50
C GLY A 246 4.32 19.99 -7.62
N ALA A 247 3.18 20.02 -8.31
CA ALA A 247 2.46 21.25 -8.67
C ALA A 247 1.75 21.90 -7.47
N ASP A 248 1.41 23.19 -7.58
CA ASP A 248 0.54 23.89 -6.62
C ASP A 248 -0.90 23.94 -7.16
N TYR A 249 -1.86 23.43 -6.40
CA TYR A 249 -3.27 23.30 -6.77
C TYR A 249 -4.19 23.58 -5.57
N GLN A 250 -5.51 23.57 -5.80
CA GLN A 250 -6.46 24.05 -4.78
C GLN A 250 -6.67 23.04 -3.66
N TYR A 251 -6.69 21.74 -3.97
CA TYR A 251 -6.91 20.65 -3.02
C TYR A 251 -5.86 20.60 -1.90
N VAL A 252 -6.30 20.23 -0.70
CA VAL A 252 -5.42 19.95 0.44
C VAL A 252 -4.96 18.50 0.44
N MET A 253 -5.81 17.59 -0.01
CA MET A 253 -5.53 16.16 -0.04
C MET A 253 -5.70 15.63 -1.45
N THR A 254 -4.70 14.86 -1.87
CA THR A 254 -4.79 13.99 -3.02
C THR A 254 -4.65 12.55 -2.57
N LEU A 255 -5.04 11.61 -3.43
CA LEU A 255 -5.06 10.21 -3.07
C LEU A 255 -4.35 9.38 -4.13
N ILE A 256 -3.31 8.66 -3.72
CA ILE A 256 -2.85 7.49 -4.45
C ILE A 256 -3.69 6.31 -3.96
N ALA A 257 -4.62 5.87 -4.78
CA ALA A 257 -5.29 4.59 -4.58
C ALA A 257 -4.41 3.47 -5.13
N THR A 258 -4.55 2.26 -4.59
CA THR A 258 -3.91 1.09 -5.20
C THR A 258 -4.26 1.04 -6.68
N GLN A 259 -3.29 0.80 -7.56
CA GLN A 259 -3.58 0.72 -8.98
C GLN A 259 -4.48 -0.51 -9.26
N LYS A 260 -5.70 -0.25 -9.72
CA LYS A 260 -6.74 -1.23 -10.04
C LYS A 260 -6.24 -2.38 -10.92
N ASP A 261 -5.31 -2.11 -11.84
CA ASP A 261 -4.80 -3.10 -12.78
C ASP A 261 -3.74 -4.04 -12.16
N GLN A 262 -3.19 -3.70 -10.98
CA GLN A 262 -2.30 -4.59 -10.20
C GLN A 262 -3.04 -5.41 -9.13
N LEU A 263 -4.28 -5.04 -8.82
CA LEU A 263 -5.10 -5.75 -7.85
C LEU A 263 -5.76 -6.97 -8.45
N ASN A 264 -6.03 -7.98 -7.60
CA ASN A 264 -6.94 -9.05 -7.97
C ASN A 264 -8.31 -8.45 -8.34
N GLN A 265 -8.93 -8.97 -9.41
CA GLN A 265 -10.19 -8.46 -9.97
C GLN A 265 -11.31 -8.25 -8.94
N HIS A 266 -11.40 -9.07 -7.90
CA HIS A 266 -12.46 -8.97 -6.90
C HIS A 266 -12.29 -7.78 -5.96
N VAL A 267 -11.08 -7.57 -5.44
CA VAL A 267 -10.77 -6.42 -4.59
C VAL A 267 -10.61 -5.14 -5.42
N SER A 268 -10.16 -5.27 -6.67
CA SER A 268 -10.12 -4.17 -7.64
C SER A 268 -11.52 -3.61 -7.91
N ALA A 269 -12.47 -4.46 -8.30
CA ALA A 269 -13.85 -4.05 -8.56
C ALA A 269 -14.53 -3.46 -7.30
N TYR A 270 -14.33 -4.06 -6.13
CA TYR A 270 -14.85 -3.49 -4.88
C TYR A 270 -14.26 -2.10 -4.60
N MET A 271 -12.95 -1.94 -4.78
CA MET A 271 -12.26 -0.67 -4.57
C MET A 271 -12.77 0.41 -5.54
N THR A 272 -12.85 0.11 -6.84
CA THR A 272 -13.22 1.08 -7.89
C THR A 272 -14.69 1.44 -7.85
N ASP A 273 -15.57 0.46 -7.66
CA ASP A 273 -17.00 0.64 -7.90
C ASP A 273 -17.76 1.06 -6.63
N LYS A 274 -17.17 0.84 -5.45
CA LYS A 274 -17.78 1.12 -4.14
C LYS A 274 -16.93 2.04 -3.29
N MET A 275 -15.73 1.60 -2.95
CA MET A 275 -14.90 2.27 -1.94
C MET A 275 -14.46 3.67 -2.39
N LEU A 276 -13.87 3.80 -3.57
CA LEU A 276 -13.38 5.09 -4.07
C LEU A 276 -14.50 6.14 -4.19
N PRO A 277 -15.64 5.88 -4.87
CA PRO A 277 -16.74 6.85 -4.93
C PRO A 277 -17.22 7.34 -3.57
N GLU A 278 -17.30 6.45 -2.58
CA GLU A 278 -17.75 6.79 -1.24
C GLU A 278 -16.69 7.58 -0.45
N LEU A 279 -15.41 7.25 -0.60
CA LEU A 279 -14.32 8.03 0.01
C LEU A 279 -14.28 9.45 -0.55
N TYR A 280 -14.38 9.62 -1.88
CA TYR A 280 -14.40 10.94 -2.52
C TYR A 280 -15.62 11.77 -2.10
N SER A 281 -16.82 11.19 -2.16
CA SER A 281 -18.04 11.88 -1.73
C SER A 281 -18.07 12.17 -0.21
N GLY A 282 -17.60 11.23 0.61
CA GLY A 282 -17.46 11.41 2.05
C GLY A 282 -16.51 12.55 2.42
N MET A 283 -15.38 12.68 1.71
CA MET A 283 -14.45 13.79 1.93
C MET A 283 -14.99 15.12 1.39
N ALA A 284 -15.69 15.11 0.25
CA ALA A 284 -16.33 16.30 -0.33
C ALA A 284 -17.46 16.87 0.55
N THR A 285 -18.16 16.03 1.31
CA THR A 285 -19.18 16.48 2.29
C THR A 285 -18.58 16.95 3.62
N LYS A 286 -17.30 16.64 3.87
CA LYS A 286 -16.50 17.16 4.98
C LYS A 286 -15.82 18.47 4.55
N ARG A 287 -14.63 18.77 5.09
CA ARG A 287 -13.92 20.05 4.85
C ARG A 287 -12.95 20.01 3.67
N TYR A 288 -12.52 18.82 3.26
CA TYR A 288 -11.36 18.65 2.39
C TYR A 288 -11.72 17.75 1.21
N GLU A 289 -12.32 18.34 0.18
CA GLU A 289 -12.49 17.67 -1.11
C GLU A 289 -11.15 17.10 -1.62
N MET A 290 -11.19 15.89 -2.17
CA MET A 290 -10.02 15.18 -2.70
C MET A 290 -10.02 15.15 -4.22
N THR A 291 -8.83 14.94 -4.79
CA THR A 291 -8.63 14.58 -6.20
C THR A 291 -7.62 13.42 -6.29
N PRO A 292 -7.56 12.63 -7.38
CA PRO A 292 -6.47 11.68 -7.57
C PRO A 292 -5.09 12.35 -7.47
N TYR A 293 -4.07 11.56 -7.15
CA TYR A 293 -2.70 12.07 -7.05
C TYR A 293 -2.25 12.79 -8.32
N VAL A 294 -1.66 13.97 -8.15
CA VAL A 294 -1.32 14.88 -9.25
C VAL A 294 0.05 14.51 -9.82
N TYR A 295 0.11 13.37 -10.51
CA TYR A 295 1.30 12.94 -11.24
C TYR A 295 1.31 13.55 -12.65
N ALA A 296 1.70 14.82 -12.73
CA ALA A 296 1.77 15.59 -13.97
C ALA A 296 3.14 15.46 -14.66
N ARG A 297 3.15 15.35 -15.99
CA ARG A 297 4.40 15.34 -16.79
C ARG A 297 5.10 16.70 -16.82
N LYS A 298 4.32 17.78 -16.94
CA LYS A 298 4.81 19.17 -16.87
C LYS A 298 3.96 19.97 -15.89
N THR A 299 2.68 20.13 -16.22
CA THR A 299 1.72 20.88 -15.43
C THR A 299 0.38 20.14 -15.45
N PRO A 300 -0.44 20.24 -14.38
CA PRO A 300 -1.67 19.42 -14.27
C PRO A 300 -2.69 19.71 -15.38
N ASP A 301 -2.64 20.89 -15.98
CA ASP A 301 -3.50 21.33 -17.07
C ASP A 301 -3.29 20.60 -18.40
N GLU A 302 -2.17 19.88 -18.57
CA GLU A 302 -1.88 18.98 -19.70
C GLU A 302 -2.35 17.53 -19.45
N GLY A 303 -2.95 17.27 -18.29
CA GLY A 303 -3.37 15.94 -17.86
C GLY A 303 -2.42 15.31 -16.84
N ILE A 304 -2.94 14.31 -16.12
CA ILE A 304 -2.23 13.58 -15.07
C ILE A 304 -2.32 12.08 -15.33
N ALA A 305 -1.40 11.31 -14.75
CA ALA A 305 -1.42 9.86 -14.80
C ALA A 305 -1.68 9.25 -13.42
N GLY A 306 -2.30 8.07 -13.39
CA GLY A 306 -2.34 7.23 -12.20
C GLY A 306 -0.93 6.79 -11.84
N PHE A 307 -0.58 6.84 -10.55
CA PHE A 307 0.73 6.40 -10.10
C PHE A 307 0.80 4.86 -10.13
N PHE A 308 1.86 4.30 -10.71
CA PHE A 308 2.06 2.85 -10.77
C PHE A 308 3.02 2.42 -9.67
N ASP A 309 2.46 2.05 -8.52
CA ASP A 309 3.23 1.56 -7.40
C ASP A 309 3.70 0.13 -7.66
N LEU A 310 4.97 0.01 -8.01
CA LEU A 310 5.64 -1.28 -8.01
C LEU A 310 5.67 -1.90 -6.59
N PRO A 311 5.83 -3.21 -6.45
CA PRO A 311 5.85 -3.84 -5.12
C PRO A 311 6.90 -3.33 -4.13
N ARG A 312 7.95 -2.63 -4.59
CA ARG A 312 8.89 -1.92 -3.70
C ARG A 312 8.28 -0.78 -2.88
N TYR A 313 7.12 -0.25 -3.27
CA TYR A 313 6.36 0.80 -2.59
C TYR A 313 5.30 0.16 -1.68
N SER A 314 4.87 0.86 -0.63
CA SER A 314 3.92 0.31 0.36
C SER A 314 2.59 -0.14 -0.24
N SER A 315 2.04 0.63 -1.17
CA SER A 315 0.76 0.32 -1.82
C SER A 315 0.87 -0.83 -2.82
N GLY A 316 1.94 -0.86 -3.63
CA GLY A 316 2.26 -1.99 -4.50
C GLY A 316 2.53 -3.27 -3.72
N TYR A 317 3.20 -3.15 -2.57
CA TYR A 317 3.42 -4.25 -1.63
C TYR A 317 2.09 -4.78 -1.07
N ALA A 318 1.21 -3.90 -0.59
CA ALA A 318 -0.11 -4.30 -0.11
C ALA A 318 -0.93 -5.00 -1.22
N ALA A 319 -0.85 -4.52 -2.47
CA ALA A 319 -1.56 -5.08 -3.61
C ALA A 319 -1.17 -6.55 -3.88
N ILE A 320 0.12 -6.88 -3.84
CA ILE A 320 0.58 -8.28 -4.01
C ILE A 320 0.22 -9.17 -2.82
N HIS A 321 -0.27 -8.60 -1.72
CA HIS A 321 -0.89 -9.31 -0.61
C HIS A 321 -2.42 -9.26 -0.63
N ASN A 322 -3.07 -8.88 -1.74
CA ASN A 322 -4.53 -8.70 -1.90
C ASN A 322 -5.15 -7.68 -0.92
N THR A 323 -4.34 -6.79 -0.36
CA THR A 323 -4.78 -5.73 0.56
C THR A 323 -5.06 -4.47 -0.24
N ILE A 324 -6.21 -3.86 -0.04
CA ILE A 324 -6.50 -2.55 -0.64
C ILE A 324 -5.74 -1.51 0.15
N SER A 325 -4.94 -0.70 -0.51
CA SER A 325 -4.15 0.35 0.12
C SER A 325 -4.44 1.72 -0.46
N PHE A 326 -4.27 2.72 0.40
CA PHE A 326 -4.35 4.11 0.05
C PHE A 326 -3.17 4.85 0.64
N MET A 327 -2.63 5.77 -0.15
CA MET A 327 -1.62 6.70 0.28
C MET A 327 -2.17 8.12 0.17
N PRO A 328 -2.75 8.65 1.26
CA PRO A 328 -3.15 10.04 1.33
C PRO A 328 -1.92 10.94 1.19
N GLU A 329 -1.97 11.81 0.19
CA GLU A 329 -0.88 12.67 -0.22
C GLU A 329 -1.30 14.11 0.01
N THR A 330 -1.02 14.62 1.21
CA THR A 330 -1.38 15.98 1.58
C THR A 330 -0.51 17.00 0.86
N HIS A 331 -1.08 18.13 0.45
CA HIS A 331 -0.40 19.11 -0.39
C HIS A 331 0.71 19.85 0.39
N MET A 332 1.96 19.74 -0.05
CA MET A 332 3.15 20.25 0.66
C MET A 332 3.17 21.75 0.97
N LEU A 333 2.48 22.58 0.18
CA LEU A 333 2.39 24.04 0.38
C LEU A 333 1.12 24.53 1.10
N LYS A 334 0.27 23.63 1.60
CA LYS A 334 -0.88 24.00 2.44
C LYS A 334 -0.45 24.00 3.90
N SER A 335 -1.21 24.72 4.73
CA SER A 335 -0.91 24.84 6.16
C SER A 335 -0.77 23.45 6.78
N TYR A 336 0.20 23.29 7.68
CA TYR A 336 0.40 22.01 8.37
C TYR A 336 -0.88 21.55 9.09
N LYS A 337 -1.62 22.49 9.68
CA LYS A 337 -2.95 22.27 10.26
C LYS A 337 -3.93 21.59 9.30
N ASP A 338 -4.12 22.13 8.12
CA ASP A 338 -5.08 21.59 7.14
C ASP A 338 -4.65 20.19 6.65
N ARG A 339 -3.34 19.96 6.54
CA ARG A 339 -2.79 18.66 6.17
C ARG A 339 -3.05 17.61 7.26
N VAL A 340 -2.88 17.93 8.54
CA VAL A 340 -3.21 17.03 9.65
C VAL A 340 -4.72 16.75 9.70
N LEU A 341 -5.54 17.79 9.62
CA LEU A 341 -6.99 17.66 9.72
C LEU A 341 -7.60 16.90 8.53
N SER A 342 -7.08 17.08 7.31
CA SER A 342 -7.50 16.29 6.16
C SER A 342 -7.12 14.82 6.29
N THR A 343 -5.93 14.51 6.83
CA THR A 343 -5.49 13.13 7.13
C THR A 343 -6.38 12.44 8.15
N TYR A 344 -6.78 13.17 9.20
CA TYR A 344 -7.75 12.70 10.18
C TYR A 344 -9.13 12.44 9.55
N ASP A 345 -9.64 13.41 8.77
CA ASP A 345 -10.96 13.30 8.12
C ASP A 345 -10.98 12.10 7.14
N PHE A 346 -9.88 11.84 6.42
CA PHE A 346 -9.73 10.66 5.55
C PHE A 346 -9.76 9.35 6.33
N SER A 347 -8.99 9.25 7.41
CA SER A 347 -8.95 8.05 8.26
C SER A 347 -10.33 7.71 8.84
N LEU A 348 -11.08 8.74 9.26
CA LEU A 348 -12.45 8.56 9.73
C LEU A 348 -13.40 8.16 8.59
N THR A 349 -13.31 8.79 7.41
CA THR A 349 -14.12 8.40 6.23
C THR A 349 -13.87 6.95 5.83
N MET A 350 -12.62 6.50 5.90
CA MET A 350 -12.25 5.10 5.65
C MET A 350 -12.93 4.17 6.64
N LEU A 351 -12.82 4.46 7.95
CA LEU A 351 -13.41 3.62 8.99
C LEU A 351 -14.95 3.55 8.86
N GLU A 352 -15.58 4.69 8.56
CA GLU A 352 -17.03 4.78 8.29
C GLU A 352 -17.46 3.95 7.08
N HIS A 353 -16.69 3.98 5.98
CA HIS A 353 -16.96 3.17 4.80
C HIS A 353 -16.81 1.67 5.10
N ILE A 354 -15.70 1.27 5.74
CA ILE A 354 -15.48 -0.13 6.13
C ILE A 354 -16.63 -0.62 7.03
N ASN A 355 -17.07 0.19 7.99
CA ASN A 355 -18.17 -0.20 8.89
C ASN A 355 -19.47 -0.48 8.13
N ARG A 356 -19.80 0.32 7.10
CA ARG A 356 -20.99 0.12 6.26
C ARG A 356 -20.88 -1.08 5.32
N HIS A 357 -19.70 -1.33 4.78
CA HIS A 357 -19.51 -2.26 3.66
C HIS A 357 -18.64 -3.49 3.98
N ARG A 358 -18.40 -3.76 5.27
CA ARG A 358 -17.47 -4.82 5.72
C ARG A 358 -17.70 -6.17 5.05
N SER A 359 -18.95 -6.60 4.91
CA SER A 359 -19.28 -7.92 4.38
C SER A 359 -18.87 -8.06 2.90
N GLU A 360 -19.03 -6.98 2.13
CA GLU A 360 -18.62 -6.93 0.72
C GLU A 360 -17.09 -6.92 0.60
N LEU A 361 -16.40 -6.14 1.44
CA LEU A 361 -14.93 -6.10 1.52
C LEU A 361 -14.35 -7.48 1.88
N MET A 362 -14.85 -8.11 2.94
CA MET A 362 -14.38 -9.44 3.39
C MET A 362 -14.63 -10.52 2.34
N LEU A 363 -15.77 -10.45 1.64
CA LEU A 363 -16.07 -11.37 0.54
C LEU A 363 -15.12 -11.17 -0.64
N ALA A 364 -14.87 -9.91 -1.04
CA ALA A 364 -13.93 -9.59 -2.10
C ALA A 364 -12.52 -10.09 -1.77
N ARG A 365 -12.08 -9.87 -0.53
CA ARG A 365 -10.79 -10.36 -0.02
C ARG A 365 -10.68 -11.88 -0.08
N LYS A 366 -11.67 -12.60 0.43
CA LYS A 366 -11.69 -14.07 0.42
C LYS A 366 -11.60 -14.64 -1.00
N LYS A 367 -12.34 -14.04 -1.94
CA LYS A 367 -12.29 -14.44 -3.35
C LYS A 367 -10.93 -14.16 -3.98
N ALA A 368 -10.33 -13.01 -3.68
CA ALA A 368 -9.00 -12.66 -4.16
C ALA A 368 -7.91 -13.63 -3.67
N ASP A 369 -7.95 -14.02 -2.39
CA ASP A 369 -6.99 -14.98 -1.84
C ASP A 369 -7.11 -16.37 -2.48
N GLU A 370 -8.33 -16.85 -2.71
CA GLU A 370 -8.55 -18.12 -3.40
C GLU A 370 -8.15 -18.07 -4.88
N ASP A 371 -8.51 -16.98 -5.58
CA ASP A 371 -8.10 -16.79 -6.98
C ASP A 371 -6.58 -16.74 -7.10
N THR A 372 -5.88 -15.94 -6.29
CA THR A 372 -4.41 -15.89 -6.25
C THR A 372 -3.78 -17.27 -6.00
N ARG A 373 -4.40 -18.09 -5.13
CA ARG A 373 -3.94 -19.46 -4.85
C ARG A 373 -4.04 -20.35 -6.08
N THR A 374 -5.15 -20.28 -6.81
CA THR A 374 -5.45 -21.18 -7.94
C THR A 374 -5.02 -20.67 -9.31
N LYS A 375 -4.78 -19.36 -9.46
CA LYS A 375 -4.42 -18.70 -10.74
C LYS A 375 -3.21 -19.37 -11.39
N THR A 376 -3.24 -19.51 -12.72
CA THR A 376 -2.19 -20.18 -13.50
C THR A 376 -1.34 -19.21 -14.31
N ILE A 377 -1.80 -17.98 -14.57
CA ILE A 377 -1.09 -16.96 -15.35
C ILE A 377 -0.99 -15.68 -14.53
N PHE A 378 0.19 -15.10 -14.43
CA PHE A 378 0.46 -13.87 -13.68
C PHE A 378 1.01 -12.78 -14.59
N ASP A 379 0.42 -11.58 -14.49
CA ASP A 379 0.94 -10.38 -15.10
C ASP A 379 2.12 -9.87 -14.27
N ILE A 380 3.30 -9.76 -14.89
CA ILE A 380 4.53 -9.36 -14.18
C ILE A 380 5.13 -8.06 -14.69
N ARG A 381 4.61 -7.52 -15.80
CA ARG A 381 4.98 -6.19 -16.31
C ARG A 381 3.76 -5.50 -16.88
N PHE A 382 3.76 -4.19 -16.73
CA PHE A 382 2.67 -3.33 -17.14
C PHE A 382 3.22 -2.07 -17.81
N ALA A 383 2.39 -1.45 -18.66
CA ALA A 383 2.65 -0.13 -19.23
C ALA A 383 1.39 0.71 -19.18
N LEU A 384 1.53 2.02 -18.97
CA LEU A 384 0.40 2.94 -18.98
C LEU A 384 -0.22 2.96 -20.37
N ASP A 385 -1.54 2.85 -20.44
CA ASP A 385 -2.29 2.87 -21.68
C ASP A 385 -2.78 4.29 -22.01
N TYR A 386 -2.02 4.99 -22.86
CA TYR A 386 -2.36 6.35 -23.28
C TYR A 386 -3.62 6.43 -24.15
N ASP A 387 -4.10 5.30 -24.68
CA ASP A 387 -5.33 5.22 -25.46
C ASP A 387 -6.59 5.21 -24.58
N GLN A 388 -6.44 5.02 -23.26
CA GLN A 388 -7.52 4.98 -22.27
C GLN A 388 -7.46 6.20 -21.35
N ALA A 389 -7.80 7.37 -21.91
CA ALA A 389 -7.91 8.61 -21.15
C ALA A 389 -9.33 8.77 -20.57
N GLU A 390 -9.41 8.92 -19.25
CA GLU A 390 -10.61 9.36 -18.54
C GLU A 390 -10.64 10.89 -18.47
N THR A 391 -11.82 11.46 -18.21
CA THR A 391 -11.97 12.90 -17.97
C THR A 391 -12.09 13.16 -16.47
N LEU A 392 -11.27 14.08 -15.95
CA LEU A 392 -11.28 14.50 -14.55
C LEU A 392 -11.51 16.01 -14.44
N THR A 393 -12.55 16.42 -13.71
CA THR A 393 -12.71 17.81 -13.27
C THR A 393 -11.63 18.15 -12.23
N PHE A 394 -10.74 19.08 -12.55
CA PHE A 394 -9.59 19.42 -11.72
C PHE A 394 -9.54 20.91 -11.34
N LYS A 395 -9.40 21.18 -10.04
CA LYS A 395 -9.23 22.51 -9.45
C LYS A 395 -7.76 22.87 -9.26
N GLY A 396 -7.22 23.65 -10.20
CA GLY A 396 -5.82 24.07 -10.20
C GLY A 396 -5.62 25.58 -10.11
N TYR A 397 -4.36 26.00 -10.20
CA TYR A 397 -3.94 27.38 -10.41
C TYR A 397 -3.24 27.51 -11.76
N LYS A 398 -3.44 28.61 -12.49
CA LYS A 398 -2.79 28.79 -13.80
C LYS A 398 -1.26 28.76 -13.68
N ALA A 399 -0.62 27.86 -14.43
CA ALA A 399 0.82 27.83 -14.60
C ALA A 399 1.27 29.04 -15.43
N LYS A 400 2.21 29.83 -14.89
CA LYS A 400 2.79 31.01 -15.55
C LYS A 400 4.30 31.01 -15.38
N TYR A 401 4.98 31.83 -16.17
CA TYR A 401 6.43 31.98 -16.13
C TYR A 401 6.81 33.41 -15.80
N LYS A 402 7.85 33.58 -14.99
CA LYS A 402 8.48 34.89 -14.72
C LYS A 402 9.99 34.75 -14.58
N PRO A 403 10.77 35.82 -14.76
CA PRO A 403 12.20 35.78 -14.46
C PRO A 403 12.45 35.41 -13.00
N SER A 404 13.39 34.50 -12.76
CA SER A 404 13.89 34.17 -11.44
C SER A 404 14.65 35.37 -10.87
N ALA A 405 14.30 35.78 -9.65
CA ALA A 405 15.03 36.83 -8.95
C ALA A 405 16.47 36.42 -8.59
N VAL A 406 16.78 35.11 -8.58
CA VAL A 406 18.11 34.58 -8.24
C VAL A 406 18.98 34.36 -9.48
N THR A 407 18.39 33.81 -10.55
CA THR A 407 19.17 33.36 -11.73
C THR A 407 18.86 34.14 -13.01
N GLY A 408 17.85 35.02 -13.00
CA GLY A 408 17.37 35.74 -14.18
C GLY A 408 16.66 34.87 -15.23
N LYS A 409 16.72 33.54 -15.14
CA LYS A 409 16.09 32.62 -16.09
C LYS A 409 14.58 32.53 -15.88
N SER A 410 13.85 32.18 -16.94
CA SER A 410 12.42 31.90 -16.85
C SER A 410 12.16 30.76 -15.87
N ARG A 411 11.25 30.96 -14.91
CA ARG A 411 10.83 29.94 -13.94
C ARG A 411 9.32 29.80 -13.90
N LEU A 412 8.87 28.56 -13.75
CA LEU A 412 7.48 28.22 -13.49
C LEU A 412 7.04 28.79 -12.13
N TYR A 413 5.81 29.27 -12.06
CA TYR A 413 5.06 29.46 -10.83
C TYR A 413 3.57 29.24 -11.09
N TYR A 414 2.85 28.87 -10.04
CA TYR A 414 1.39 28.73 -10.08
C TYR A 414 0.77 29.98 -9.47
N ASP A 415 -0.09 30.66 -10.24
CA ASP A 415 -0.70 31.91 -9.81
C ASP A 415 -1.94 31.65 -8.95
N ARG A 416 -1.78 31.75 -7.63
CA ARG A 416 -2.87 31.56 -6.65
C ARG A 416 -4.02 32.56 -6.80
N ASN A 417 -3.80 33.69 -7.49
CA ASN A 417 -4.85 34.67 -7.83
C ASN A 417 -5.59 34.34 -9.13
N SER A 418 -5.20 33.25 -9.82
CA SER A 418 -5.85 32.76 -11.04
C SER A 418 -6.25 31.28 -10.87
N PRO A 419 -7.17 30.94 -9.94
CA PRO A 419 -7.71 29.59 -9.85
C PRO A 419 -8.50 29.22 -11.10
N TYR A 420 -8.57 27.93 -11.40
CA TYR A 420 -9.44 27.39 -12.43
C TYR A 420 -10.05 26.07 -11.96
N GLU A 421 -11.17 25.71 -12.57
CA GLU A 421 -11.76 24.39 -12.54
C GLU A 421 -12.03 23.99 -13.99
N LYS A 422 -11.45 22.87 -14.43
CA LYS A 422 -11.59 22.41 -15.81
C LYS A 422 -11.42 20.91 -15.93
N GLU A 423 -11.97 20.36 -17.01
CA GLU A 423 -11.70 18.97 -17.42
C GLU A 423 -10.26 18.82 -17.92
N ILE A 424 -9.56 17.81 -17.39
CA ILE A 424 -8.23 17.36 -17.84
C ILE A 424 -8.25 15.86 -18.14
N SER A 425 -7.31 15.40 -18.95
CA SER A 425 -7.10 13.96 -19.18
C SER A 425 -6.50 13.30 -17.94
N PHE A 426 -7.08 12.17 -17.54
CA PHE A 426 -6.56 11.28 -16.51
C PHE A 426 -6.26 9.91 -17.09
N TYR A 427 -4.98 9.55 -17.15
CA TYR A 427 -4.53 8.26 -17.67
C TYR A 427 -4.33 7.29 -16.51
N ASN A 428 -5.32 6.46 -16.19
CA ASN A 428 -5.31 5.58 -15.02
C ASN A 428 -5.44 4.09 -15.34
N THR A 429 -5.28 3.72 -16.60
CA THR A 429 -5.33 2.31 -17.03
C THR A 429 -3.96 1.83 -17.46
N TYR A 430 -3.55 0.68 -16.93
CA TYR A 430 -2.32 -0.02 -17.25
C TYR A 430 -2.65 -1.35 -17.92
N LYS A 431 -1.93 -1.67 -18.99
CA LYS A 431 -2.04 -2.95 -19.70
C LYS A 431 -0.86 -3.86 -19.39
N SER A 432 -1.14 -5.14 -19.23
CA SER A 432 -0.11 -6.17 -19.10
C SER A 432 0.75 -6.23 -20.35
N THR A 433 2.07 -6.21 -20.19
CA THR A 433 3.05 -6.31 -21.28
C THR A 433 3.86 -7.61 -21.21
N LEU A 434 3.76 -8.35 -20.10
CA LEU A 434 4.37 -9.67 -19.94
C LEU A 434 3.58 -10.51 -18.95
N GLN A 435 3.24 -11.71 -19.38
CA GLN A 435 2.56 -12.73 -18.57
C GLN A 435 3.45 -13.96 -18.41
N ILE A 436 3.39 -14.58 -17.23
CA ILE A 436 4.12 -15.80 -16.90
C ILE A 436 3.17 -16.88 -16.37
N GLU A 437 3.35 -18.10 -16.87
CA GLU A 437 2.69 -19.29 -16.33
C GLU A 437 3.27 -19.65 -14.95
N LYS A 438 2.42 -19.84 -13.94
CA LYS A 438 2.83 -20.29 -12.60
C LYS A 438 3.40 -21.71 -12.68
N PRO A 439 4.61 -21.99 -12.16
CA PRO A 439 5.09 -23.37 -12.03
C PRO A 439 4.32 -24.11 -10.93
N LYS A 440 4.60 -25.40 -10.69
CA LYS A 440 4.12 -26.11 -9.47
C LYS A 440 4.93 -25.75 -8.23
N ALA A 441 6.22 -25.48 -8.44
CA ALA A 441 7.13 -25.05 -7.38
C ALA A 441 8.37 -24.38 -7.97
N TYR A 442 9.05 -23.61 -7.14
CA TYR A 442 10.42 -23.15 -7.36
C TYR A 442 11.38 -23.94 -6.49
N VAL A 443 12.60 -24.20 -6.99
CA VAL A 443 13.68 -24.83 -6.22
C VAL A 443 14.96 -24.05 -6.40
N PHE A 444 15.71 -23.82 -5.32
CA PHE A 444 16.95 -23.06 -5.36
C PHE A 444 17.94 -23.46 -4.25
N PRO A 445 19.26 -23.31 -4.48
CA PRO A 445 20.27 -23.75 -3.54
C PRO A 445 20.20 -23.05 -2.18
N GLN A 446 20.56 -23.77 -1.11
CA GLN A 446 20.62 -23.22 0.24
C GLN A 446 21.58 -22.03 0.40
N ALA A 447 22.56 -21.89 -0.50
CA ALA A 447 23.46 -20.75 -0.58
C ALA A 447 22.71 -19.41 -0.71
N TYR A 448 21.54 -19.40 -1.35
CA TYR A 448 20.69 -18.21 -1.51
C TYR A 448 19.72 -18.02 -0.32
N HIS A 449 20.17 -18.31 0.91
CA HIS A 449 19.39 -18.16 2.14
C HIS A 449 18.73 -16.77 2.29
N LYS A 450 19.36 -15.69 1.81
CA LYS A 450 18.79 -14.34 1.82
C LYS A 450 17.47 -14.22 1.04
N ILE A 451 17.30 -15.01 -0.03
CA ILE A 451 16.03 -15.12 -0.78
C ILE A 451 14.99 -15.83 0.09
N ALA A 452 15.35 -16.99 0.67
CA ALA A 452 14.46 -17.75 1.54
C ALA A 452 13.99 -16.95 2.77
N GLU A 453 14.89 -16.20 3.42
CA GLU A 453 14.56 -15.32 4.55
C GLU A 453 13.50 -14.28 4.18
N ARG A 454 13.65 -13.61 3.04
CA ARG A 454 12.69 -12.59 2.55
C ARG A 454 11.33 -13.20 2.24
N LEU A 455 11.31 -14.37 1.61
CA LEU A 455 10.08 -15.12 1.39
C LEU A 455 9.37 -15.42 2.72
N MET A 456 10.10 -15.95 3.71
CA MET A 456 9.53 -16.29 5.02
C MET A 456 9.04 -15.05 5.80
N TRP A 457 9.74 -13.91 5.74
CA TRP A 457 9.27 -12.66 6.37
C TRP A 457 7.98 -12.15 5.76
N ASN A 458 7.69 -12.55 4.51
CA ASN A 458 6.49 -12.21 3.76
C ASN A 458 5.42 -13.30 3.79
N GLY A 459 5.50 -14.22 4.76
CA GLY A 459 4.48 -15.25 4.99
C GLY A 459 4.46 -16.36 3.93
N VAL A 460 5.47 -16.44 3.06
CA VAL A 460 5.62 -17.58 2.13
C VAL A 460 6.11 -18.79 2.91
N LYS A 461 5.42 -19.92 2.74
CA LYS A 461 5.89 -21.23 3.19
C LYS A 461 7.05 -21.66 2.31
N VAL A 462 8.22 -21.80 2.92
CA VAL A 462 9.44 -22.30 2.30
C VAL A 462 9.78 -23.62 2.98
N GLU A 463 9.93 -24.68 2.18
CA GLU A 463 10.31 -26.01 2.66
C GLU A 463 11.78 -26.30 2.28
N ARG A 464 12.36 -27.33 2.90
CA ARG A 464 13.71 -27.82 2.56
C ARG A 464 13.62 -29.17 1.86
N ILE A 465 14.58 -29.43 0.99
CA ILE A 465 14.78 -30.74 0.39
C ILE A 465 15.42 -31.66 1.44
N ASP A 466 14.79 -32.79 1.73
CA ASP A 466 15.25 -33.73 2.76
C ASP A 466 16.36 -34.66 2.28
N THR A 467 16.44 -34.93 0.97
CA THR A 467 17.42 -35.86 0.39
C THR A 467 17.90 -35.38 -0.97
N GLU A 468 19.20 -35.50 -1.21
CA GLU A 468 19.81 -35.23 -2.51
C GLU A 468 19.11 -36.03 -3.63
N LYS A 469 18.78 -35.35 -4.74
CA LYS A 469 18.17 -35.97 -5.92
C LYS A 469 18.40 -35.15 -7.17
N THR A 470 18.25 -35.77 -8.33
CA THR A 470 18.21 -35.07 -9.61
C THR A 470 16.77 -34.83 -10.03
N MET A 471 16.43 -33.59 -10.35
CA MET A 471 15.09 -33.16 -10.76
C MET A 471 15.13 -32.62 -12.18
N ASN A 472 14.14 -32.98 -13.00
CA ASN A 472 13.94 -32.30 -14.28
C ASN A 472 13.21 -30.98 -14.02
N VAL A 473 13.86 -29.86 -14.33
CA VAL A 473 13.37 -28.51 -14.07
C VAL A 473 13.49 -27.65 -15.32
N GLN A 474 12.75 -26.55 -15.38
CA GLN A 474 13.00 -25.48 -16.33
C GLN A 474 13.88 -24.42 -15.66
N SER A 475 15.06 -24.16 -16.22
CA SER A 475 15.97 -23.11 -15.75
C SER A 475 15.96 -21.93 -16.71
N TYR A 476 16.08 -20.73 -16.16
CA TYR A 476 16.32 -19.52 -16.93
C TYR A 476 17.81 -19.24 -17.08
N PHE A 477 18.19 -18.64 -18.21
CA PHE A 477 19.50 -18.08 -18.46
C PHE A 477 19.35 -16.59 -18.76
N ILE A 478 20.15 -15.76 -18.12
CA ILE A 478 20.14 -14.31 -18.31
C ILE A 478 20.90 -13.98 -19.58
N GLU A 479 20.20 -13.58 -20.63
CA GLU A 479 20.80 -13.24 -21.92
C GLU A 479 21.36 -11.82 -21.88
N ASN A 480 20.52 -10.87 -21.46
CA ASN A 480 20.82 -9.44 -21.45
C ASN A 480 20.07 -8.70 -20.33
N TYR A 481 20.61 -7.56 -19.90
CA TYR A 481 20.00 -6.64 -18.93
C TYR A 481 20.73 -5.30 -18.96
N LYS A 482 20.17 -4.29 -18.29
CA LYS A 482 20.80 -2.99 -18.06
C LYS A 482 20.83 -2.67 -16.57
N ASP A 483 21.78 -1.84 -16.16
CA ASP A 483 21.95 -1.42 -14.77
C ASP A 483 21.63 0.04 -14.56
N GLN A 484 20.87 0.33 -13.50
CA GLN A 484 20.82 1.68 -12.96
C GLN A 484 22.13 2.02 -12.24
N LYS A 485 22.42 3.32 -12.12
CA LYS A 485 23.42 3.80 -11.15
C LYS A 485 22.99 3.39 -9.73
N ALA A 486 23.91 3.52 -8.77
CA ALA A 486 23.64 3.24 -7.36
C ALA A 486 22.29 3.81 -6.92
N TYR A 487 21.40 2.93 -6.48
CA TYR A 487 20.01 3.22 -6.17
C TYR A 487 19.58 2.39 -4.97
N GLU A 488 19.25 3.05 -3.85
CA GLU A 488 18.79 2.40 -2.62
C GLU A 488 19.68 1.25 -2.10
N GLY A 489 21.00 1.38 -2.30
CA GLY A 489 21.98 0.37 -1.88
C GLY A 489 22.28 -0.73 -2.91
N HIS A 490 21.70 -0.64 -4.12
CA HIS A 490 21.83 -1.65 -5.18
C HIS A 490 22.22 -1.03 -6.54
N TYR A 491 22.62 -1.89 -7.47
CA TYR A 491 22.62 -1.60 -8.91
C TYR A 491 21.43 -2.35 -9.52
N LEU A 492 20.29 -1.67 -9.64
CA LEU A 492 19.04 -2.31 -10.04
C LEU A 492 19.09 -2.70 -11.52
N HIS A 493 18.91 -4.00 -11.81
CA HIS A 493 18.80 -4.49 -13.18
C HIS A 493 17.40 -4.21 -13.75
N TYR A 494 17.35 -3.87 -15.04
CA TYR A 494 16.13 -3.66 -15.81
C TYR A 494 16.30 -4.11 -17.28
N ASP A 495 15.22 -4.09 -18.06
CA ASP A 495 15.19 -4.62 -19.44
C ASP A 495 15.78 -6.04 -19.55
N ILE A 496 15.37 -6.91 -18.63
CA ILE A 496 15.94 -8.25 -18.45
C ILE A 496 15.39 -9.21 -19.51
N GLU A 497 16.29 -9.78 -20.30
CA GLU A 497 16.04 -10.78 -21.32
C GLU A 497 16.55 -12.14 -20.87
N ILE A 498 15.73 -13.17 -21.07
CA ILE A 498 16.04 -14.54 -20.64
C ILE A 498 15.79 -15.56 -21.75
N SER A 499 16.50 -16.67 -21.70
CA SER A 499 16.10 -17.92 -22.36
C SER A 499 15.73 -18.98 -21.33
N GLN A 500 14.95 -19.99 -21.73
CA GLN A 500 14.51 -21.08 -20.85
C GLN A 500 14.85 -22.43 -21.48
N LYS A 501 15.35 -23.37 -20.66
CA LYS A 501 15.72 -24.72 -21.11
C LYS A 501 15.42 -25.77 -20.02
N PRO A 502 15.04 -27.00 -20.40
CA PRO A 502 15.01 -28.12 -19.47
C PRO A 502 16.43 -28.45 -18.98
N VAL A 503 16.58 -28.66 -17.68
CA VAL A 503 17.85 -29.02 -17.02
C VAL A 503 17.58 -30.16 -16.04
N ASN A 504 18.47 -31.15 -16.02
CA ASN A 504 18.50 -32.15 -14.95
C ASN A 504 19.31 -31.57 -13.78
N LEU A 505 18.63 -30.84 -12.91
CA LEU A 505 19.24 -30.14 -11.79
C LEU A 505 19.45 -31.10 -10.62
N LYS A 506 20.69 -31.27 -10.21
CA LYS A 506 21.03 -31.92 -8.94
C LYS A 506 20.71 -30.95 -7.79
N VAL A 507 19.80 -31.35 -6.91
CA VAL A 507 19.45 -30.61 -5.68
C VAL A 507 19.97 -31.38 -4.48
N TYR A 508 20.43 -30.66 -3.46
CA TYR A 508 21.06 -31.22 -2.27
C TYR A 508 20.12 -31.18 -1.07
N GLU A 509 20.42 -32.01 -0.07
CA GLU A 509 19.78 -31.89 1.25
C GLU A 509 19.97 -30.47 1.80
N GLY A 510 18.88 -29.87 2.27
CA GLY A 510 18.85 -28.50 2.79
C GLY A 510 18.53 -27.41 1.75
N ASP A 511 18.56 -27.70 0.44
CA ASP A 511 18.10 -26.75 -0.59
C ASP A 511 16.64 -26.36 -0.39
N TYR A 512 16.23 -25.19 -0.89
CA TYR A 512 14.90 -24.66 -0.67
C TYR A 512 13.93 -25.06 -1.78
N ILE A 513 12.69 -25.37 -1.41
CA ILE A 513 11.56 -25.55 -2.33
C ILE A 513 10.37 -24.71 -1.88
N VAL A 514 9.72 -24.07 -2.85
CA VAL A 514 8.56 -23.18 -2.64
C VAL A 514 7.44 -23.63 -3.55
N TYR A 515 6.42 -24.28 -2.99
CA TYR A 515 5.20 -24.64 -3.71
C TYR A 515 4.34 -23.39 -3.98
N THR A 516 3.63 -23.39 -5.10
CA THR A 516 2.86 -22.24 -5.60
C THR A 516 1.34 -22.47 -5.52
N ASP A 517 0.91 -23.19 -4.50
CA ASP A 517 -0.48 -23.39 -4.08
C ASP A 517 -0.82 -22.53 -2.85
N GLN A 518 -0.17 -21.35 -2.75
CA GLN A 518 -0.25 -20.45 -1.60
C GLN A 518 -1.02 -19.16 -1.93
N THR A 519 -1.64 -18.54 -0.92
CA THR A 519 -2.27 -17.22 -1.08
C THR A 519 -1.23 -16.11 -1.32
N SER A 520 0.06 -16.38 -1.08
CA SER A 520 1.19 -15.48 -1.32
C SER A 520 1.76 -15.56 -2.74
N ASN A 521 1.10 -16.24 -3.68
CA ASN A 521 1.61 -16.44 -5.04
C ASN A 521 1.96 -15.13 -5.75
N ASN A 522 1.20 -14.05 -5.58
CA ASN A 522 1.54 -12.73 -6.14
C ASN A 522 2.95 -12.27 -5.70
N TYR A 523 3.30 -12.41 -4.41
CA TYR A 523 4.65 -12.11 -3.91
C TYR A 523 5.70 -13.06 -4.49
N ILE A 524 5.40 -14.37 -4.53
CA ILE A 524 6.33 -15.39 -5.06
C ILE A 524 6.66 -15.09 -6.53
N MET A 525 5.64 -14.84 -7.37
CA MET A 525 5.82 -14.55 -8.78
C MET A 525 6.55 -13.23 -9.00
N ALA A 526 6.22 -12.17 -8.24
CA ALA A 526 6.87 -10.87 -8.35
C ALA A 526 8.37 -10.89 -7.95
N THR A 527 8.77 -11.80 -7.07
CA THR A 527 10.13 -11.83 -6.52
C THR A 527 11.04 -12.88 -7.15
N LEU A 528 10.48 -14.04 -7.56
CA LEU A 528 11.26 -15.15 -8.10
C LEU A 528 11.37 -15.14 -9.63
N GLU A 529 10.45 -14.51 -10.36
CA GLU A 529 10.55 -14.39 -11.82
C GLU A 529 11.50 -13.24 -12.19
N PRO A 530 12.64 -13.51 -12.87
CA PRO A 530 13.72 -12.52 -13.00
C PRO A 530 13.28 -11.28 -13.82
N GLN A 531 12.32 -11.40 -14.72
CA GLN A 531 11.85 -10.29 -15.56
C GLN A 531 10.89 -9.32 -14.85
N HIS A 532 10.45 -9.63 -13.63
CA HIS A 532 9.66 -8.68 -12.84
C HIS A 532 10.56 -7.50 -12.37
N PRO A 533 10.10 -6.24 -12.42
CA PRO A 533 10.93 -5.07 -12.05
C PRO A 533 11.43 -5.08 -10.59
N ASP A 534 10.78 -5.83 -9.72
CA ASP A 534 11.13 -6.05 -8.31
C ASP A 534 11.57 -7.49 -8.00
N SER A 535 12.03 -8.23 -9.00
CA SER A 535 12.58 -9.56 -8.74
C SER A 535 13.86 -9.51 -7.90
N PHE A 536 14.22 -10.60 -7.22
CA PHE A 536 15.51 -10.69 -6.54
C PHE A 536 16.69 -10.64 -7.52
N PHE A 537 16.49 -11.05 -8.78
CA PHE A 537 17.46 -10.79 -9.84
C PHE A 537 17.57 -9.28 -10.11
N ALA A 538 16.45 -8.56 -10.28
CA ALA A 538 16.45 -7.11 -10.50
C ALA A 538 17.16 -6.36 -9.38
N TRP A 539 16.97 -6.80 -8.14
CA TRP A 539 17.67 -6.29 -6.96
C TRP A 539 19.03 -6.93 -6.70
N ASN A 540 19.67 -7.53 -7.71
CA ASN A 540 21.06 -7.96 -7.72
C ASN A 540 21.48 -8.99 -6.64
N PHE A 541 20.53 -9.80 -6.15
CA PHE A 541 20.80 -10.85 -5.15
C PHE A 541 21.55 -12.07 -5.71
N THR A 542 21.67 -12.16 -7.03
CA THR A 542 22.19 -13.36 -7.72
C THR A 542 23.32 -13.07 -8.69
N ASP A 543 23.96 -11.89 -8.63
CA ASP A 543 24.96 -11.40 -9.59
C ASP A 543 26.18 -12.31 -9.76
N GLY A 544 26.45 -13.18 -8.78
CA GLY A 544 27.52 -14.17 -8.88
C GLY A 544 27.46 -15.02 -10.15
N ILE A 545 26.27 -15.24 -10.72
CA ILE A 545 26.07 -16.00 -11.96
C ILE A 545 26.49 -15.24 -13.22
N LEU A 546 26.64 -13.92 -13.14
CA LEU A 546 26.88 -13.04 -14.29
C LEU A 546 28.36 -12.96 -14.67
N MET A 547 29.24 -13.60 -13.90
CA MET A 547 30.68 -13.63 -14.16
C MET A 547 31.16 -15.06 -14.33
N GLN A 548 31.52 -15.42 -15.57
CA GLN A 548 32.12 -16.69 -15.93
C GLN A 548 33.45 -16.92 -15.18
N LYS A 549 33.62 -18.12 -14.62
CA LYS A 549 34.79 -18.55 -13.85
C LYS A 549 35.76 -19.38 -14.69
N GLU A 550 35.24 -20.22 -15.58
CA GLU A 550 36.07 -21.12 -16.39
C GLU A 550 36.29 -20.58 -17.81
N HIS A 551 37.55 -20.54 -18.25
CA HIS A 551 37.96 -20.03 -19.56
C HIS A 551 38.96 -20.97 -20.21
N PHE A 552 39.27 -20.75 -21.48
CA PHE A 552 40.28 -21.52 -22.20
C PHE A 552 41.48 -20.66 -22.63
N SER A 553 42.65 -21.28 -22.70
CA SER A 553 43.81 -20.71 -23.39
C SER A 553 43.81 -21.17 -24.85
N PRO A 554 43.84 -20.27 -25.85
CA PRO A 554 43.72 -20.66 -27.26
C PRO A 554 44.71 -21.75 -27.69
N TYR A 555 45.99 -21.63 -27.31
CA TYR A 555 47.03 -22.60 -27.70
C TYR A 555 46.83 -24.02 -27.15
N VAL A 556 46.05 -24.18 -26.06
CA VAL A 556 45.71 -25.48 -25.48
C VAL A 556 44.40 -26.00 -26.06
N PHE A 557 43.42 -25.10 -26.24
CA PHE A 557 42.08 -25.48 -26.65
C PHE A 557 41.97 -25.78 -28.13
N GLU A 558 42.83 -25.24 -28.99
CA GLU A 558 42.71 -25.37 -30.44
C GLU A 558 42.72 -26.83 -30.93
N ASP A 559 43.66 -27.65 -30.47
CA ASP A 559 43.72 -29.08 -30.82
C ASP A 559 42.50 -29.86 -30.29
N LEU A 560 42.03 -29.48 -29.11
CA LEU A 560 40.85 -30.06 -28.49
C LEU A 560 39.57 -29.66 -29.24
N ALA A 561 39.46 -28.40 -29.66
CA ALA A 561 38.36 -27.87 -30.46
C ALA A 561 38.28 -28.60 -31.81
N ALA A 562 39.41 -28.82 -32.48
CA ALA A 562 39.47 -29.62 -33.70
C ALA A 562 39.00 -31.06 -33.45
N THR A 563 39.38 -31.66 -32.33
CA THR A 563 38.93 -33.00 -31.93
C THR A 563 37.42 -33.04 -31.66
N ILE A 564 36.87 -32.02 -30.98
CA ILE A 564 35.44 -31.86 -30.73
C ILE A 564 34.66 -31.79 -32.05
N LEU A 565 35.07 -30.92 -32.98
CA LEU A 565 34.41 -30.79 -34.29
C LEU A 565 34.54 -32.05 -35.15
N LYS A 566 35.63 -32.80 -35.04
CA LYS A 566 35.78 -34.07 -35.76
C LYS A 566 34.84 -35.14 -35.23
N LYS A 567 34.57 -35.14 -33.93
CA LYS A 567 33.70 -36.11 -33.25
C LYS A 567 32.21 -35.77 -33.42
N ASP A 568 31.87 -34.47 -33.39
CA ASP A 568 30.50 -33.98 -33.54
C ASP A 568 30.28 -33.35 -34.92
N VAL A 569 29.80 -34.18 -35.86
CA VAL A 569 29.52 -33.78 -37.24
C VAL A 569 28.44 -32.69 -37.32
N GLY A 570 27.47 -32.70 -36.40
CA GLY A 570 26.40 -31.69 -36.35
C GLY A 570 26.92 -30.33 -35.93
N LEU A 571 27.73 -30.29 -34.85
CA LEU A 571 28.40 -29.08 -34.39
C LEU A 571 29.34 -28.53 -35.47
N LYS A 572 30.08 -29.39 -36.17
CA LYS A 572 30.92 -28.99 -37.30
C LYS A 572 30.14 -28.35 -38.44
N ALA A 573 29.01 -28.95 -38.84
CA ALA A 573 28.17 -28.37 -39.87
C ALA A 573 27.63 -26.98 -39.47
N ALA A 574 27.21 -26.83 -38.20
CA ALA A 574 26.75 -25.54 -37.66
C ALA A 574 27.89 -24.50 -37.61
N PHE A 575 29.09 -24.90 -37.21
CA PHE A 575 30.28 -24.04 -37.20
C PHE A 575 30.61 -23.51 -38.60
N GLU A 576 30.71 -24.40 -39.60
CA GLU A 576 31.00 -24.04 -41.00
C GLU A 576 29.86 -23.24 -41.64
N SER A 577 28.61 -23.48 -41.22
CA SER A 577 27.48 -22.64 -41.63
C SER A 577 27.63 -21.22 -41.11
N LYS A 578 27.91 -21.04 -39.81
CA LYS A 578 28.12 -19.71 -39.23
C LYS A 578 29.32 -19.00 -39.88
N LYS A 579 30.42 -19.71 -40.09
CA LYS A 579 31.62 -19.20 -40.77
C LYS A 579 31.34 -18.71 -42.20
N ARG A 580 30.41 -19.33 -42.92
CA ARG A 580 30.01 -18.88 -44.26
C ARG A 580 29.04 -17.70 -44.26
N SER A 581 28.20 -17.58 -43.24
CA SER A 581 27.15 -16.55 -43.16
C SER A 581 27.57 -15.26 -42.47
N ASP A 582 28.69 -15.27 -41.74
CA ASP A 582 29.11 -14.20 -40.83
C ASP A 582 30.61 -13.91 -41.03
N THR A 583 30.92 -12.89 -41.83
CA THR A 583 32.30 -12.51 -42.17
C THR A 583 33.12 -12.10 -40.95
N GLU A 584 32.52 -11.36 -40.01
CA GLU A 584 33.20 -10.94 -38.77
C GLU A 584 33.60 -12.15 -37.93
N PHE A 585 32.71 -13.14 -37.80
CA PHE A 585 33.03 -14.40 -37.15
C PHE A 585 34.11 -15.19 -37.90
N ALA A 586 34.03 -15.25 -39.24
CA ALA A 586 34.96 -15.99 -40.07
C ALA A 586 36.41 -15.47 -40.00
N GLU A 587 36.57 -14.17 -39.81
CA GLU A 587 37.87 -13.48 -39.70
C GLU A 587 38.40 -13.43 -38.26
N ASN A 588 37.58 -13.78 -37.25
CA ASN A 588 37.95 -13.71 -35.85
C ASN A 588 38.18 -15.10 -35.23
N ALA A 589 39.46 -15.51 -35.13
CA ALA A 589 39.85 -16.81 -34.57
C ALA A 589 39.40 -17.00 -33.10
N LYS A 590 39.45 -15.94 -32.29
CA LYS A 590 38.99 -16.00 -30.89
C LYS A 590 37.48 -16.24 -30.81
N ALA A 591 36.70 -15.57 -31.65
CA ALA A 591 35.25 -15.77 -31.72
C ALA A 591 34.91 -17.21 -32.16
N GLN A 592 35.65 -17.75 -33.13
CA GLN A 592 35.51 -19.14 -33.58
C GLN A 592 35.78 -20.16 -32.46
N LEU A 593 36.93 -20.04 -31.77
CA LEU A 593 37.25 -20.93 -30.64
C LEU A 593 36.25 -20.78 -29.50
N ASN A 594 35.83 -19.56 -29.17
CA ASN A 594 34.84 -19.33 -28.12
C ASN A 594 33.48 -19.96 -28.47
N TRP A 595 33.04 -19.88 -29.72
CA TRP A 595 31.79 -20.50 -30.16
C TRP A 595 31.80 -22.02 -30.02
N ILE A 596 32.95 -22.67 -30.29
CA ILE A 596 33.15 -24.10 -30.07
C ILE A 596 33.17 -24.40 -28.57
N TYR A 597 33.90 -23.59 -27.79
CA TYR A 597 34.01 -23.73 -26.34
C TYR A 597 32.63 -23.70 -25.65
N GLU A 598 31.80 -22.71 -25.95
CA GLU A 598 30.42 -22.56 -25.43
C GLU A 598 29.50 -23.76 -25.75
N ARG A 599 29.87 -24.60 -26.71
CA ARG A 599 29.14 -25.78 -27.15
C ARG A 599 29.87 -27.08 -26.81
N SER A 600 30.91 -27.00 -25.99
CA SER A 600 31.71 -28.14 -25.54
C SER A 600 31.34 -28.56 -24.11
N PRO A 601 31.67 -29.79 -23.69
CA PRO A 601 31.51 -30.24 -22.30
C PRO A 601 32.36 -29.47 -21.27
N TYR A 602 33.29 -28.63 -21.72
CA TYR A 602 34.16 -27.84 -20.86
C TYR A 602 33.57 -26.48 -20.49
N TYR A 603 32.47 -26.08 -21.13
CA TYR A 603 31.82 -24.81 -20.82
C TYR A 603 31.16 -24.84 -19.45
N GLU A 604 31.23 -23.71 -18.75
CA GLU A 604 30.60 -23.54 -17.45
C GLU A 604 29.06 -23.48 -17.60
N GLU A 605 28.37 -24.59 -17.35
CA GLU A 605 26.91 -24.67 -17.41
C GLU A 605 26.19 -23.73 -16.42
N SER A 606 26.86 -23.30 -15.35
CA SER A 606 26.32 -22.36 -14.36
C SER A 606 26.38 -20.90 -14.81
N TYR A 607 27.21 -20.56 -15.79
CA TYR A 607 27.35 -19.17 -16.23
C TYR A 607 26.02 -18.65 -16.79
N LYS A 608 25.57 -17.51 -16.26
CA LYS A 608 24.27 -16.87 -16.52
C LYS A 608 23.03 -17.71 -16.19
N ARG A 609 23.16 -18.91 -15.62
CA ARG A 609 22.02 -19.73 -15.19
C ARG A 609 21.43 -19.15 -13.92
N TYR A 610 20.19 -18.68 -13.98
CA TYR A 610 19.49 -18.16 -12.82
C TYR A 610 19.27 -19.28 -11.79
N PRO A 611 19.61 -19.07 -10.51
CA PRO A 611 19.65 -20.14 -9.50
C PRO A 611 18.28 -20.62 -9.04
N VAL A 612 17.21 -19.90 -9.37
CA VAL A 612 15.84 -20.30 -9.03
C VAL A 612 15.24 -21.01 -10.24
N ALA A 613 15.12 -22.34 -10.13
CA ALA A 613 14.57 -23.19 -11.17
C ALA A 613 13.08 -23.48 -10.95
N ARG A 614 12.37 -23.75 -12.04
CA ARG A 614 10.92 -23.99 -12.07
C ARG A 614 10.61 -25.47 -12.24
N ILE A 615 9.75 -26.01 -11.38
CA ILE A 615 9.20 -27.37 -11.49
C ILE A 615 7.85 -27.27 -12.20
N LYS A 616 7.69 -27.92 -13.35
CA LYS A 616 6.48 -27.89 -14.19
C LYS A 616 5.40 -28.86 -13.75
#